data_AF-A0A6P5LKA7-F1
#
_entry.id   AF-A0A6P5LKA7-F1
#
_cell.length_a   1.000
_cell.length_b   1.000
_cell.length_c   1.000
_cell.angle_alpha   90.00
_cell.angle_beta   90.00
_cell.angle_gamma   90.00
#
_symmetry.space_group_name_H-M   'P 1'
#
loop_
_entity.id
_entity.type
_entity.pdbx_description
1 polymer ?
#
loop_
_entity_poly.entity_id
_entity_poly.type
_entity_poly.pdbx_seq_one_letter_code
_entity_poly.pdbx_strand_id
1 'polypeptide(L)'
;MARSLRGYRLQEVGLRGEMYYKFSGFTQKLAGSWASAAYSPQGLKPVASSEAPPIIFATPTKFASETAPYDYVGKNKVPELQRFFQKSDGLPVHLKHGLPDQMLYRTTMALTLGGTIYCLIALYMASQPKNK
;
A
#
# COMPACT_ATOMS: atom_id res chain seq x y z
N MET A 1 -62.07 -7.74 -19.94
CA MET A 1 -62.21 -6.93 -18.70
C MET A 1 -61.59 -7.74 -17.58
N ALA A 2 -60.64 -7.31 -16.75
CA ALA A 2 -60.28 -5.96 -16.32
C ALA A 2 -58.76 -5.88 -16.02
N ARG A 3 -58.22 -4.66 -16.12
CA ARG A 3 -56.87 -4.24 -15.74
C ARG A 3 -56.75 -4.11 -14.21
N SER A 4 -55.51 -3.85 -13.74
CA SER A 4 -55.20 -3.10 -12.51
C SER A 4 -55.25 -3.93 -11.20
N LEU A 5 -54.30 -3.93 -10.24
CA LEU A 5 -53.20 -3.03 -9.84
C LEU A 5 -52.14 -3.92 -9.14
N ARG A 6 -50.85 -3.88 -9.52
CA ARG A 6 -49.83 -3.12 -8.79
C ARG A 6 -49.97 -3.15 -7.26
N GLY A 7 -49.54 -4.25 -6.65
CA GLY A 7 -49.26 -4.34 -5.23
C GLY A 7 -47.98 -3.59 -4.86
N TYR A 8 -48.01 -2.26 -4.87
CA TYR A 8 -47.02 -1.45 -4.17
C TYR A 8 -47.45 -1.44 -2.70
N ARG A 9 -46.94 -2.42 -1.95
CA ARG A 9 -46.94 -2.36 -0.48
C ARG A 9 -46.07 -1.17 -0.10
N LEU A 10 -46.75 -0.08 0.22
CA LEU A 10 -46.21 1.14 0.81
C LEU A 10 -45.29 0.76 1.97
N GLN A 11 -43.98 0.92 1.77
CA GLN A 11 -43.03 0.95 2.87
C GLN A 11 -43.23 2.31 3.52
N GLU A 12 -44.06 2.30 4.56
CA GLU A 12 -44.38 3.48 5.34
C GLU A 12 -43.09 4.12 5.89
N VAL A 13 -42.90 5.38 5.47
CA VAL A 13 -42.64 6.50 6.37
C VAL A 13 -41.33 6.42 7.17
N GLY A 14 -40.21 6.62 6.47
CA GLY A 14 -39.04 7.31 7.03
C GLY A 14 -39.16 8.82 6.82
N LEU A 15 -40.12 9.48 7.46
CA LEU A 15 -40.30 10.93 7.43
C LEU A 15 -39.26 11.63 8.32
N ARG A 16 -38.12 12.02 7.76
CA ARG A 16 -37.48 13.35 7.91
C ARG A 16 -36.62 13.55 6.66
N GLY A 17 -36.77 14.69 5.98
CA GLY A 17 -36.28 14.96 4.62
C GLY A 17 -34.77 15.02 4.42
N GLU A 18 -34.02 13.99 4.82
CA GLU A 18 -32.60 13.83 4.49
C GLU A 18 -32.40 12.61 3.58
N MET A 19 -32.02 12.87 2.33
CA MET A 19 -31.55 11.86 1.38
C MET A 19 -30.04 11.70 1.56
N TYR A 20 -29.58 10.53 1.98
CA TYR A 20 -28.15 10.24 2.13
C TYR A 20 -27.63 9.56 0.86
N TYR A 21 -26.40 9.91 0.44
CA TYR A 21 -25.78 9.37 -0.77
C TYR A 21 -24.44 8.73 -0.43
N LYS A 22 -24.13 7.61 -1.08
CA LYS A 22 -22.85 6.90 -0.96
C LYS A 22 -22.20 6.79 -2.33
N PHE A 23 -20.91 7.14 -2.40
CA PHE A 23 -20.11 7.00 -3.61
C PHE A 23 -19.63 5.55 -3.78
N SER A 24 -19.94 4.95 -4.92
CA SER A 24 -19.48 3.62 -5.29
C SER A 24 -18.17 3.72 -6.08
N GLY A 25 -17.05 3.32 -5.48
CA GLY A 25 -15.74 3.37 -6.15
C GLY A 25 -15.63 2.44 -7.38
N PHE A 26 -16.45 1.39 -7.46
CA PHE A 26 -16.45 0.45 -8.58
C PHE A 26 -17.22 0.98 -9.80
N THR A 27 -18.35 1.66 -9.58
CA THR A 27 -19.20 2.19 -10.65
C THR A 27 -19.03 3.69 -10.88
N GLN A 28 -18.23 4.36 -10.03
CA GLN A 28 -18.02 5.81 -9.98
C GLN A 28 -19.31 6.63 -9.95
N LYS A 29 -20.39 6.08 -9.38
CA LYS A 29 -21.70 6.73 -9.29
C LYS A 29 -22.14 6.91 -7.84
N LEU A 30 -22.91 7.97 -7.61
CA LEU A 30 -23.59 8.24 -6.34
C LEU A 30 -24.89 7.46 -6.30
N ALA A 31 -25.07 6.62 -5.27
CA ALA A 31 -26.30 5.87 -5.04
C ALA A 31 -26.96 6.33 -3.74
N GLY A 32 -28.30 6.34 -3.71
CA GLY A 32 -29.05 6.61 -2.49
C GLY A 32 -28.75 5.55 -1.43
N SER A 33 -28.48 5.99 -0.20
CA SER A 33 -28.07 5.14 0.91
C SER A 33 -28.81 5.54 2.19
N TRP A 34 -28.80 4.67 3.18
CA TRP A 34 -29.31 5.00 4.52
C TRP A 34 -28.26 5.81 5.28
N ALA A 35 -28.69 6.69 6.19
CA ALA A 35 -27.79 7.54 6.99
C ALA A 35 -26.60 6.76 7.57
N SER A 36 -26.89 5.64 8.23
CA SER A 36 -25.88 4.78 8.86
C SER A 36 -24.84 4.21 7.86
N ALA A 37 -25.25 3.95 6.62
CA ALA A 37 -24.38 3.41 5.58
C ALA A 37 -23.59 4.49 4.82
N ALA A 38 -24.06 5.74 4.80
CA ALA A 38 -23.35 6.88 4.20
C ALA A 38 -22.17 7.35 5.06
N TYR A 39 -22.32 7.31 6.39
CA TYR A 39 -21.28 7.73 7.34
C TYR A 39 -20.31 6.62 7.77
N SER A 40 -20.49 5.38 7.27
CA SER A 40 -19.60 4.25 7.56
C SER A 40 -18.59 4.05 6.41
N PRO A 41 -17.30 4.38 6.58
CA PRO A 41 -16.29 4.21 5.53
C PRO A 41 -16.05 2.72 5.30
N GLN A 42 -16.69 2.18 4.26
CA GLN A 42 -16.45 0.89 3.58
C GLN A 42 -15.68 -0.19 4.39
N GLY A 43 -16.17 -0.56 5.58
CA GLY A 43 -15.69 -1.71 6.33
C GLY A 43 -14.83 -1.45 7.57
N LEU A 44 -14.55 -0.19 7.95
CA LEU A 44 -13.97 0.09 9.27
C LEU A 44 -15.07 0.07 10.33
N LYS A 45 -15.12 -1.00 11.13
CA LYS A 45 -16.00 -1.05 12.30
C LYS A 45 -15.45 -0.06 13.35
N PRO A 46 -16.31 0.72 14.03
CA PRO A 46 -15.86 1.54 15.15
C PRO A 46 -15.12 0.64 16.14
N VAL A 47 -13.84 0.93 16.39
CA VAL A 47 -13.10 0.30 17.49
C VAL A 47 -13.87 0.66 18.75
N ALA A 48 -14.41 -0.37 19.42
CA ALA A 48 -14.97 -0.21 20.75
C ALA A 48 -13.91 0.49 21.61
N SER A 49 -14.28 1.64 22.18
CA SER A 49 -13.42 2.54 22.96
C SER A 49 -12.27 1.79 23.65
N SER A 50 -11.07 1.89 23.09
CA SER A 50 -9.86 1.38 23.72
C SER A 50 -9.58 2.30 24.91
N GLU A 51 -9.99 1.88 26.11
CA GLU A 51 -9.41 2.40 27.34
C GLU A 51 -7.89 2.30 27.21
N ALA A 52 -7.20 3.44 27.30
CA ALA A 52 -5.76 3.49 27.05
C ALA A 52 -5.06 2.63 28.10
N PRO A 53 -4.25 1.64 27.71
CA PRO A 53 -3.59 0.78 28.69
C PRO A 53 -2.61 1.63 29.52
N PRO A 54 -2.60 1.48 30.86
CA PRO A 54 -1.73 2.25 31.74
C PRO A 54 -0.26 1.97 31.39
N ILE A 55 0.51 3.05 31.25
CA ILE A 55 1.94 2.99 30.93
C ILE A 55 2.69 2.46 32.16
N ILE A 56 3.04 1.17 32.15
CA ILE A 56 3.88 0.57 33.21
C ILE A 56 5.16 0.03 32.57
N PHE A 57 6.25 0.77 32.79
CA PHE A 57 7.55 0.63 32.13
C PHE A 57 8.39 -0.59 32.56
N ALA A 58 7.89 -1.49 33.39
CA ALA A 58 8.72 -2.56 33.93
C ALA A 58 7.92 -3.77 34.43
N THR A 59 7.48 -4.65 33.52
CA THR A 59 7.25 -6.09 33.83
C THR A 59 7.10 -6.92 32.55
N PRO A 60 7.68 -8.14 32.47
CA PRO A 60 7.57 -9.01 31.31
C PRO A 60 6.29 -9.84 31.40
N THR A 61 5.25 -9.46 30.65
CA THR A 61 3.95 -10.16 30.70
C THR A 61 3.74 -11.06 29.49
N LYS A 62 3.92 -12.36 29.76
CA LYS A 62 3.16 -13.55 29.31
C LYS A 62 2.27 -13.41 28.06
N PHE A 63 2.58 -14.22 27.04
CA PHE A 63 1.73 -14.52 25.88
C PHE A 63 0.33 -14.99 26.31
N ALA A 64 -0.71 -14.33 25.80
CA ALA A 64 -2.09 -14.76 25.93
C ALA A 64 -2.76 -14.84 24.56
N SER A 65 -3.19 -16.06 24.27
CA SER A 65 -4.29 -16.49 23.40
C SER A 65 -4.15 -16.30 21.89
N GLU A 66 -3.96 -17.45 21.22
CA GLU A 66 -4.24 -17.71 19.82
C GLU A 66 -5.62 -17.16 19.42
N THR A 67 -5.62 -16.20 18.50
CA THR A 67 -6.70 -16.01 17.53
C THR A 67 -6.03 -16.21 16.18
N ALA A 68 -6.50 -17.19 15.40
CA ALA A 68 -5.92 -17.54 14.12
C ALA A 68 -5.67 -16.27 13.28
N PRO A 69 -4.40 -15.93 12.95
CA PRO A 69 -4.12 -14.73 12.21
C PRO A 69 -4.48 -15.01 10.76
N TYR A 70 -5.49 -14.33 10.25
CA TYR A 70 -5.56 -14.14 8.81
C TYR A 70 -4.31 -13.31 8.44
N ASP A 71 -3.32 -13.97 7.82
CA ASP A 71 -2.01 -13.47 7.38
C ASP A 71 -2.12 -12.41 6.26
N TYR A 72 -3.08 -11.48 6.32
CA TYR A 72 -3.21 -10.37 5.36
C TYR A 72 -2.22 -9.23 5.64
N VAL A 73 -1.59 -9.22 6.81
CA VAL A 73 -0.52 -8.28 7.18
C VAL A 73 0.74 -9.10 7.29
N GLY A 74 1.53 -9.13 6.21
CA GLY A 74 2.77 -9.90 6.16
C GLY A 74 3.64 -9.65 7.39
N LYS A 75 4.24 -10.72 7.92
CA LYS A 75 5.10 -10.69 9.12
C LYS A 75 6.07 -9.51 9.07
N ASN A 76 6.12 -8.71 10.14
CA ASN A 76 7.00 -7.54 10.22
C ASN A 76 8.48 -7.97 10.21
N LYS A 77 9.18 -7.67 9.11
CA LYS A 77 10.61 -7.97 8.93
C LYS A 77 11.54 -6.82 9.33
N VAL A 78 11.00 -5.66 9.72
CA VAL A 78 11.81 -4.47 10.05
C VAL A 78 12.82 -4.75 11.17
N PRO A 79 12.48 -5.46 12.27
CA PRO A 79 13.45 -5.75 13.33
C PRO A 79 14.63 -6.61 12.86
N GLU A 80 14.39 -7.54 11.93
CA GLU A 80 15.44 -8.41 11.36
C GLU A 80 16.38 -7.60 10.45
N LEU A 81 15.82 -6.75 9.59
CA LEU A 81 16.59 -5.87 8.72
C LEU A 81 17.40 -4.85 9.52
N GLN A 82 16.83 -4.27 10.57
CA GLN A 82 17.54 -3.34 11.45
C GLN A 82 18.76 -4.01 12.09
N ARG A 83 18.61 -5.23 12.63
CA ARG A 83 19.74 -6.00 13.17
C ARG A 83 20.81 -6.29 12.11
N PHE A 84 20.40 -6.60 10.90
CA PHE A 84 21.31 -6.89 9.78
C PHE A 84 22.15 -5.66 9.38
N PHE A 85 21.52 -4.50 9.18
CA PHE A 85 22.22 -3.28 8.78
C PHE A 85 23.04 -2.65 9.91
N GLN A 86 22.62 -2.81 11.17
CA GLN A 86 23.33 -2.27 12.35
C GLN A 86 24.49 -3.15 12.83
N LYS A 87 24.67 -4.35 12.26
CA LYS A 87 25.79 -5.23 12.61
C LYS A 87 27.13 -4.55 12.31
N SER A 88 28.05 -4.55 13.28
CA SER A 88 29.37 -3.92 13.19
C SER A 88 30.36 -4.74 12.37
N ASP A 89 30.11 -4.88 11.07
CA ASP A 89 30.99 -5.63 10.14
C ASP A 89 32.00 -4.73 9.40
N GLY A 90 31.99 -3.41 9.66
CA GLY A 90 32.86 -2.43 8.97
C GLY A 90 32.56 -2.21 7.48
N LEU A 91 31.59 -2.93 6.91
CA LEU A 91 31.16 -2.81 5.52
C LEU A 91 30.32 -1.54 5.29
N PRO A 92 30.58 -0.79 4.20
CA PRO A 92 29.77 0.37 3.87
C PRO A 92 28.37 -0.03 3.43
N VAL A 93 27.38 0.85 3.63
CA VAL A 93 25.96 0.55 3.42
C VAL A 93 25.62 0.07 2.01
N HIS A 94 26.34 0.55 0.98
CA HIS A 94 26.12 0.20 -0.43
C HIS A 94 26.69 -1.16 -0.85
N LEU A 95 27.36 -1.89 0.06
CA LEU A 95 27.85 -3.26 -0.13
C LEU A 95 27.33 -4.20 0.97
N LYS A 96 26.42 -3.73 1.83
CA LYS A 96 26.01 -4.42 3.05
C LYS A 96 25.18 -5.67 2.76
N HIS A 97 24.50 -5.72 1.61
CA HIS A 97 23.75 -6.90 1.16
C HIS A 97 24.67 -7.96 0.53
N GLY A 98 25.97 -7.67 0.35
CA GLY A 98 26.98 -8.61 -0.12
C GLY A 98 26.98 -8.80 -1.64
N LEU A 99 26.85 -10.05 -2.09
CA LEU A 99 26.96 -10.44 -3.50
C LEU A 99 26.01 -9.71 -4.47
N PRO A 100 24.70 -9.52 -4.18
CA PRO A 100 23.81 -8.81 -5.11
C PRO A 100 24.24 -7.36 -5.33
N ASP A 101 24.64 -6.66 -4.26
CA ASP A 101 25.11 -5.27 -4.32
C ASP A 101 26.40 -5.17 -5.16
N GLN A 102 27.32 -6.12 -4.98
CA GLN A 102 28.59 -6.13 -5.70
C GLN A 102 28.41 -6.43 -7.20
N MET A 103 27.55 -7.38 -7.55
CA MET A 103 27.24 -7.68 -8.95
C MET A 103 26.55 -6.49 -9.61
N LEU A 104 25.59 -5.87 -8.93
CA LEU A 104 24.89 -4.68 -9.42
C LEU A 104 25.87 -3.52 -9.65
N TYR A 105 26.75 -3.25 -8.69
CA TYR A 105 27.76 -2.20 -8.84
C TYR A 105 28.68 -2.43 -10.06
N ARG A 106 29.19 -3.65 -10.23
CA ARG A 106 30.09 -3.99 -11.33
C ARG A 106 29.41 -3.87 -12.69
N THR A 107 28.16 -4.32 -12.82
CA THR A 107 27.42 -4.23 -14.08
C THR A 107 27.06 -2.79 -14.41
N THR A 108 26.62 -2.00 -13.43
CA THR A 108 26.34 -0.57 -13.62
C THR A 108 27.59 0.17 -14.04
N MET A 109 28.73 -0.04 -13.37
CA MET A 109 30.00 0.59 -13.75
C MET A 109 30.46 0.18 -15.15
N ALA A 110 30.36 -1.10 -15.50
CA ALA A 110 30.70 -1.57 -16.84
C ALA A 110 29.80 -0.93 -17.91
N LEU A 111 28.49 -0.83 -17.65
CA LEU A 111 27.54 -0.20 -18.55
C LEU A 111 27.80 1.30 -18.69
N THR A 112 28.08 2.02 -17.61
CA THR A 112 28.38 3.46 -17.67
C THR A 112 29.66 3.73 -18.43
N LEU A 113 30.73 2.97 -18.16
CA LEU A 113 31.99 3.12 -18.87
C LEU A 113 31.82 2.75 -20.35
N GLY A 114 31.19 1.62 -20.65
CA GLY A 114 30.88 1.23 -22.03
C GLY A 114 30.01 2.25 -22.76
N GLY A 115 28.98 2.77 -22.10
CA GLY A 115 28.08 3.79 -22.63
C GLY A 115 28.79 5.11 -22.93
N THR A 116 29.68 5.56 -22.05
CA THR A 116 30.49 6.76 -22.30
C THR A 116 31.43 6.59 -23.49
N ILE A 117 32.12 5.45 -23.60
CA ILE A 117 32.99 5.15 -24.75
C ILE A 117 32.17 5.11 -26.04
N TYR A 118 31.03 4.43 -26.02
CA TYR A 118 30.12 4.37 -27.18
C TYR A 118 29.63 5.77 -27.57
N CYS A 119 29.26 6.59 -26.59
CA CYS A 119 28.85 7.98 -26.82
C CYS A 119 29.96 8.78 -27.51
N LEU A 120 31.22 8.64 -27.08
CA LEU A 120 32.36 9.30 -27.72
C LEU A 120 32.59 8.82 -29.16
N ILE A 121 32.46 7.51 -29.42
CA ILE A 121 32.56 6.97 -30.80
C ILE A 121 31.44 7.50 -31.67
N ALA A 122 30.20 7.51 -31.16
CA ALA A 122 29.04 8.04 -31.88
C ALA A 122 29.20 9.54 -32.18
N LEU A 123 29.68 10.32 -31.22
CA LEU A 123 29.99 11.75 -31.40
C LEU A 123 31.10 11.95 -32.43
N TYR A 124 32.16 11.15 -32.38
CA TYR A 124 33.24 11.21 -33.36
C TYR A 124 32.73 10.94 -34.78
N MET A 125 31.96 9.87 -34.99
CA MET A 125 31.35 9.56 -36.27
C MET A 125 30.38 10.66 -36.74
N ALA A 126 29.61 11.24 -35.82
CA ALA A 126 28.70 12.34 -36.13
C ALA A 126 29.43 13.65 -36.47
N SER A 127 30.62 13.84 -35.93
CA SER A 127 31.44 15.04 -36.17
C SER A 127 32.10 15.05 -37.55
N GLN A 128 32.20 13.91 -38.22
CA GLN A 128 32.78 13.84 -39.55
C GLN A 128 31.74 14.16 -40.63
N PRO A 129 32.06 15.05 -41.60
CA PRO A 129 31.17 15.34 -42.70
C PRO A 129 30.99 14.08 -43.54
N LYS A 130 29.73 13.65 -43.69
CA LYS A 130 29.39 12.51 -44.53
C LYS A 130 29.07 13.01 -45.93
N ASN A 131 29.87 12.62 -46.91
CA ASN A 131 29.57 12.91 -48.31
C ASN A 131 28.25 12.20 -48.68
N LYS A 132 27.35 12.93 -49.35
CA LYS A 132 26.08 12.42 -49.87
C LYS A 132 26.29 11.69 -51.18
#